data_AF-A0A654F3Q9-F1
#
_entry.id   AF-A0A654F3Q9-F1
#
_cell.length_a   1.000
_cell.length_b   1.000
_cell.length_c   1.000
_cell.angle_alpha   90.00
_cell.angle_beta   90.00
_cell.angle_gamma   90.00
#
_symmetry.space_group_name_H-M   'P 1'
#
loop_
_entity.id
_entity.type
_entity.pdbx_description
1 polymer ?
#
loop_
_entity_poly.entity_id
_entity_poly.type
_entity_poly.pdbx_seq_one_letter_code
_entity_poly.pdbx_strand_id
1 'polypeptide(L)'
;MIETTKGGSGSYPIKTIVVLVQENRSFDHTLGWFKELNREIDGVTKSDPKSNTVSSSDTNSLRVVFGDQSQYVNPDPGHSIQDIYEQVFGKPWDSGKPDPNPGHPNMSGFAQNAERNKKGMSSAVMNGFKPNALPVYKELVQNFAICDRWFASVPASTQPNRLYVHSATSHGATSNDKKLLLEGFPQKTIFESLDEAGFSFGIYYQFPPSTLFYRNLRKLKYLTHFHQYGIQFKKDCKEGKLPNYVVVEQRWFDLLSTPANDDHPSHDVSEGQKLVKEVYEALRSSPQWNEILFIITYDEHGGFYDHVPTPVDGVPNPDGILGPPPYNFEFNRLGVRVPTFFISPWIEPGTVIHGPNGPYPRSQYEHSSIPATVKTIFKLKDFLSKRDSWAGTFESVITRDSPRQDCPETLSTPIKLRGTMAKENAQLSEFQEDLVIMAAGLKGDYKNEELIHKLCKETCVADASKYVTNAFEKFLEESRKARDRGCDENDIVYCVDDDDDHVVIPPQSHSEASNAAAQPKTQTSFFNKLFSCFIRHD
;
A
#
# COMPACT_ATOMS: atom_id res chain seq x y z
N MET A 1 36.12 -2.95 23.47
CA MET A 1 35.62 -1.56 23.60
C MET A 1 35.72 -0.94 22.22
N ILE A 2 34.60 -0.92 21.50
CA ILE A 2 34.49 -0.28 20.19
C ILE A 2 33.59 0.93 20.45
N GLU A 3 34.13 2.12 20.23
CA GLU A 3 33.43 3.40 20.42
C GLU A 3 32.20 3.45 19.52
N THR A 4 31.03 3.36 20.13
CA THR A 4 29.77 3.82 19.55
C THR A 4 29.86 5.33 19.37
N THR A 5 30.12 5.78 18.14
CA THR A 5 29.93 7.17 17.75
C THR A 5 28.46 7.53 17.97
N LYS A 6 28.22 8.36 18.98
CA LYS A 6 26.95 9.07 19.19
C LYS A 6 26.61 9.83 17.91
N GLY A 7 25.60 9.36 17.17
CA GLY A 7 25.00 10.12 16.08
C GLY A 7 24.46 11.44 16.64
N GLY A 8 24.90 12.55 16.05
CA GLY A 8 24.49 13.89 16.43
C GLY A 8 22.97 14.04 16.32
N SER A 9 22.36 14.67 17.31
CA SER A 9 20.95 15.06 17.35
C SER A 9 20.66 16.23 16.40
N GLY A 10 21.01 16.08 15.12
CA GLY A 10 20.69 17.06 14.09
C GLY A 10 19.19 17.11 13.83
N SER A 11 18.60 18.30 13.85
CA SER A 11 17.27 18.50 13.27
C SER A 11 17.36 18.16 11.79
N TYR A 12 16.56 17.22 11.29
CA TYR A 12 16.44 17.01 9.85
C TYR A 12 15.88 18.29 9.20
N PRO A 13 16.36 18.69 8.00
CA PRO A 13 15.83 19.87 7.31
C PRO A 13 14.41 19.65 6.79
N ILE A 14 13.96 18.39 6.75
CA ILE A 14 12.67 17.98 6.23
C ILE A 14 11.55 18.34 7.23
N LYS A 15 10.55 19.07 6.74
CA LYS A 15 9.32 19.41 7.47
C LYS A 15 8.06 18.88 6.80
N THR A 16 8.14 18.51 5.52
CA THR A 16 7.05 17.96 4.72
C THR A 16 7.50 16.66 4.04
N ILE A 17 6.78 15.58 4.31
CA ILE A 17 6.95 14.30 3.62
C ILE A 17 5.77 14.13 2.66
N VAL A 18 6.06 13.94 1.38
CA VAL A 18 5.06 13.72 0.34
C VAL A 18 5.13 12.26 -0.10
N VAL A 19 3.99 11.58 -0.15
CA VAL A 19 3.88 10.16 -0.51
C VAL A 19 2.95 9.99 -1.70
N LEU A 20 3.46 9.33 -2.74
CA LEU A 20 2.69 8.85 -3.90
C LEU A 20 2.90 7.34 -4.04
N VAL A 21 1.82 6.57 -4.03
CA VAL A 21 1.85 5.10 -4.14
C VAL A 21 1.19 4.67 -5.45
N GLN A 22 2.01 4.32 -6.44
CA GLN A 22 1.65 3.75 -7.74
C GLN A 22 1.17 2.28 -7.64
N GLU A 23 0.61 1.78 -8.74
CA GLU A 23 0.06 0.44 -8.98
C GLU A 23 0.78 -0.23 -10.16
N ASN A 24 0.49 -1.51 -10.35
CA ASN A 24 1.33 -2.52 -9.75
C ASN A 24 2.53 -2.88 -10.64
N ARG A 25 3.75 -2.74 -10.12
CA ARG A 25 4.99 -2.96 -10.88
C ARG A 25 6.10 -3.49 -9.99
N SER A 26 6.76 -4.57 -10.43
CA SER A 26 7.98 -5.06 -9.79
C SER A 26 9.16 -4.11 -10.04
N PHE A 27 10.19 -4.18 -9.19
CA PHE A 27 11.40 -3.39 -9.39
C PHE A 27 12.07 -3.70 -10.73
N ASP A 28 12.31 -4.97 -11.06
CA ASP A 28 12.94 -5.33 -12.34
C ASP A 28 12.11 -4.93 -13.56
N HIS A 29 10.77 -4.96 -13.44
CA HIS A 29 9.88 -4.57 -14.52
C HIS A 29 10.03 -3.07 -14.88
N THR A 30 10.13 -2.20 -13.88
CA THR A 30 10.24 -0.74 -14.09
C THR A 30 11.69 -0.26 -14.19
N LEU A 31 12.57 -0.74 -13.31
CA LEU A 31 13.93 -0.22 -13.09
C LEU A 31 15.04 -1.26 -13.32
N GLY A 32 14.73 -2.53 -13.58
CA GLY A 32 15.73 -3.58 -13.73
C GLY A 32 16.80 -3.25 -14.78
N TRP A 33 16.39 -2.77 -15.96
CA TRP A 33 17.32 -2.38 -17.04
C TRP A 33 18.05 -1.06 -16.79
N PHE A 34 17.71 -0.31 -15.74
CA PHE A 34 18.40 0.94 -15.40
C PHE A 34 19.79 0.68 -14.82
N LYS A 35 20.13 -0.58 -14.50
CA LYS A 35 21.51 -1.01 -14.20
C LYS A 35 22.49 -0.66 -15.32
N GLU A 36 22.03 -0.51 -16.55
CA GLU A 36 22.85 -0.02 -17.67
C GLU A 36 23.21 1.48 -17.55
N LEU A 37 22.37 2.27 -16.86
CA LEU A 37 22.62 3.69 -16.57
C LEU A 37 23.43 3.90 -15.29
N ASN A 38 23.16 3.11 -14.25
CA ASN A 38 23.86 3.15 -12.99
C ASN A 38 24.18 1.72 -12.53
N ARG A 39 25.47 1.36 -12.56
CA ARG A 39 25.94 -0.01 -12.30
C ARG A 39 25.73 -0.49 -10.87
N GLU A 40 25.57 0.43 -9.92
CA GLU A 40 25.31 0.11 -8.52
C GLU A 40 23.93 -0.53 -8.32
N ILE A 41 22.96 -0.26 -9.19
CA ILE A 41 21.60 -0.80 -9.09
C ILE A 41 21.62 -2.33 -9.13
N ASP A 42 20.95 -2.97 -8.18
CA ASP A 42 20.65 -4.41 -8.16
C ASP A 42 19.53 -4.78 -9.16
N GLY A 43 19.78 -4.51 -10.44
CA GLY A 43 18.90 -4.83 -11.57
C GLY A 43 19.49 -5.89 -12.49
N VAL A 44 19.04 -5.91 -13.75
CA VAL A 44 19.38 -6.93 -14.75
C VAL A 44 20.34 -6.40 -15.83
N THR A 45 21.09 -7.30 -16.47
CA THR A 45 21.94 -6.98 -17.62
C THR A 45 21.90 -8.09 -18.67
N LYS A 46 22.33 -7.78 -19.90
CA LYS A 46 22.45 -8.78 -20.97
C LYS A 46 23.55 -9.81 -20.73
N SER A 47 24.54 -9.51 -19.89
CA SER A 47 25.65 -10.42 -19.58
C SER A 47 25.31 -11.43 -18.49
N ASP A 48 24.25 -11.19 -17.72
CA ASP A 48 23.73 -12.09 -16.67
C ASP A 48 22.21 -12.25 -16.84
N PRO A 49 21.77 -12.98 -17.88
CA PRO A 49 20.36 -13.08 -18.23
C PRO A 49 19.57 -13.85 -17.17
N LYS A 50 18.51 -13.23 -16.65
CA LYS A 50 17.55 -13.87 -15.75
C LYS A 50 16.49 -14.61 -16.56
N SER A 51 15.95 -15.70 -16.01
CA SER A 51 14.92 -16.50 -16.69
C SER A 51 14.08 -17.33 -15.74
N ASN A 52 12.88 -17.69 -16.18
CA ASN A 52 12.02 -18.69 -15.56
C ASN A 52 11.65 -19.75 -16.60
N THR A 53 11.23 -20.94 -16.18
CA THR A 53 10.59 -21.91 -17.05
C THR A 53 9.08 -21.78 -16.97
N VAL A 54 8.38 -22.09 -18.06
CA VAL A 54 6.89 -22.11 -18.06
C VAL A 54 6.32 -23.27 -17.23
N SER A 55 7.16 -24.23 -16.83
CA SER A 55 6.90 -25.23 -15.80
C SER A 55 8.15 -25.37 -14.94
N SER A 56 8.07 -24.94 -13.70
CA SER A 56 9.16 -24.92 -12.71
C SER A 56 9.58 -26.33 -12.24
N SER A 57 8.67 -27.30 -12.32
CA SER A 57 8.95 -28.70 -11.99
C SER A 57 9.59 -29.50 -13.13
N ASP A 58 9.58 -28.98 -14.37
CA ASP A 58 10.13 -29.65 -15.54
C ASP A 58 11.37 -28.94 -16.07
N THR A 59 12.54 -29.58 -15.92
CA THR A 59 13.84 -29.04 -16.36
C THR A 59 13.97 -28.89 -17.88
N ASN A 60 13.14 -29.58 -18.66
CA ASN A 60 13.12 -29.49 -20.12
C ASN A 60 12.07 -28.48 -20.64
N SER A 61 11.36 -27.82 -19.73
CA SER A 61 10.33 -26.86 -20.07
C SER A 61 10.91 -25.63 -20.78
N LEU A 62 10.07 -24.97 -21.60
CA LEU A 62 10.44 -23.76 -22.31
C LEU A 62 10.93 -22.70 -21.31
N ARG A 63 12.15 -22.21 -21.56
CA ARG A 63 12.76 -21.13 -20.79
C ARG A 63 12.38 -19.78 -21.39
N VAL A 64 11.86 -18.89 -20.56
CA VAL A 64 11.56 -17.50 -20.90
C VAL A 64 12.63 -16.61 -20.26
N VAL A 65 13.45 -16.00 -21.10
CA VAL A 65 14.49 -15.05 -20.67
C VAL A 65 13.85 -13.68 -20.44
N PHE A 66 14.25 -13.00 -19.37
CA PHE A 66 13.76 -11.67 -19.06
C PHE A 66 14.17 -10.66 -20.15
N GLY A 67 13.17 -10.04 -20.78
CA GLY A 67 13.35 -9.12 -21.91
C GLY A 67 13.36 -7.64 -21.53
N ASP A 68 13.60 -6.77 -22.52
CA ASP A 68 13.69 -5.31 -22.42
C ASP A 68 12.67 -4.57 -23.32
N GLN A 69 11.56 -5.23 -23.64
CA GLN A 69 10.51 -4.84 -24.57
C GLN A 69 9.15 -4.64 -23.87
N SER A 70 9.11 -4.34 -22.57
CA SER A 70 7.86 -4.06 -21.88
C SER A 70 7.14 -2.85 -22.48
N GLN A 71 5.81 -2.91 -22.48
CA GLN A 71 4.88 -1.90 -22.97
C GLN A 71 3.61 -1.95 -22.10
N TYR A 72 2.46 -1.60 -22.68
CA TYR A 72 1.15 -1.93 -22.15
C TYR A 72 0.95 -3.46 -22.02
N VAL A 73 0.48 -3.92 -20.87
CA VAL A 73 0.17 -5.33 -20.60
C VAL A 73 -1.33 -5.52 -20.36
N ASN A 74 -1.94 -6.50 -21.03
CA ASN A 74 -3.35 -6.86 -20.89
C ASN A 74 -3.58 -8.35 -21.26
N PRO A 75 -4.32 -9.12 -20.46
CA PRO A 75 -4.96 -8.72 -19.20
C PRO A 75 -3.94 -8.53 -18.08
N ASP A 76 -4.46 -8.06 -16.96
CA ASP A 76 -3.75 -7.93 -15.70
C ASP A 76 -3.18 -9.28 -15.23
N PRO A 77 -1.87 -9.39 -14.92
CA PRO A 77 -1.30 -10.63 -14.41
C PRO A 77 -1.81 -10.96 -12.99
N GLY A 78 -1.78 -12.25 -12.63
CA GLY A 78 -2.22 -12.69 -11.30
C GLY A 78 -1.33 -12.13 -10.19
N HIS A 79 -1.93 -11.57 -9.15
CA HIS A 79 -1.23 -10.98 -8.00
C HIS A 79 -1.98 -11.25 -6.68
N SER A 80 -2.83 -12.28 -6.67
CA SER A 80 -3.41 -12.82 -5.43
C SER A 80 -2.34 -13.49 -4.57
N ILE A 81 -2.56 -13.66 -3.26
CA ILE A 81 -1.60 -14.38 -2.39
C ILE A 81 -1.25 -15.78 -2.91
N GLN A 82 -2.18 -16.46 -3.61
CA GLN A 82 -1.97 -17.77 -4.23
C GLN A 82 -1.08 -17.66 -5.48
N ASP A 83 -1.30 -16.65 -6.31
CA ASP A 83 -0.46 -16.41 -7.48
C ASP A 83 0.95 -16.01 -7.06
N ILE A 84 1.07 -15.12 -6.09
CA ILE A 84 2.35 -14.67 -5.54
C ILE A 84 3.11 -15.84 -4.91
N TYR A 85 2.41 -16.73 -4.19
CA TYR A 85 3.01 -17.97 -3.69
C TYR A 85 3.63 -18.79 -4.83
N GLU A 86 2.89 -19.00 -5.92
CA GLU A 86 3.40 -19.76 -7.05
C GLU A 86 4.60 -19.07 -7.70
N GLN A 87 4.52 -17.76 -7.90
CA GLN A 87 5.57 -16.92 -8.50
C GLN A 87 6.88 -16.99 -7.71
N VAL A 88 6.80 -16.82 -6.39
CA VAL A 88 7.95 -16.71 -5.48
C VAL A 88 8.61 -18.07 -5.23
N PHE A 89 7.84 -19.16 -5.19
CA PHE A 89 8.34 -20.48 -4.79
C PHE A 89 8.44 -21.49 -5.94
N GLY A 90 7.88 -21.21 -7.11
CA GLY A 90 7.80 -22.17 -8.21
C GLY A 90 6.97 -23.39 -7.85
N LYS A 91 5.93 -23.23 -7.02
CA LYS A 91 5.06 -24.33 -6.59
C LYS A 91 3.61 -23.89 -6.75
N PRO A 92 2.77 -24.63 -7.50
CA PRO A 92 1.35 -24.34 -7.54
C PRO A 92 0.74 -24.31 -6.14
N TRP A 93 -0.26 -23.46 -5.97
CA TRP A 93 -1.03 -23.41 -4.73
C TRP A 93 -1.89 -24.68 -4.56
N ASP A 94 -1.82 -25.34 -3.41
CA ASP A 94 -2.68 -26.46 -3.03
C ASP A 94 -3.75 -25.97 -2.04
N SER A 95 -5.01 -25.89 -2.48
CA SER A 95 -6.12 -25.44 -1.65
C SER A 95 -6.54 -26.45 -0.56
N GLY A 96 -6.23 -27.73 -0.72
CA GLY A 96 -6.52 -28.77 0.26
C GLY A 96 -5.45 -28.87 1.34
N LYS A 97 -4.21 -28.46 1.03
CA LYS A 97 -3.07 -28.45 1.95
C LYS A 97 -2.20 -27.20 1.71
N PRO A 98 -2.71 -26.01 2.03
CA PRO A 98 -1.94 -24.80 1.82
C PRO A 98 -0.72 -24.80 2.76
N ASP A 99 0.47 -24.56 2.19
CA ASP A 99 1.71 -24.46 2.95
C ASP A 99 1.99 -22.99 3.28
N PRO A 100 1.82 -22.55 4.54
CA PRO A 100 2.09 -21.17 4.93
C PRO A 100 3.56 -20.80 4.86
N ASN A 101 4.48 -21.76 4.86
CA ASN A 101 5.93 -21.53 4.94
C ASN A 101 6.69 -22.51 4.01
N PRO A 102 6.61 -22.33 2.68
CA PRO A 102 7.08 -23.29 1.69
C PRO A 102 8.60 -23.36 1.50
N GLY A 103 9.36 -22.66 2.35
CA GLY A 103 10.82 -22.62 2.36
C GLY A 103 11.39 -21.36 1.71
N HIS A 104 12.59 -21.49 1.11
CA HIS A 104 13.36 -20.40 0.55
C HIS A 104 12.77 -19.89 -0.79
N PRO A 105 12.50 -18.58 -0.96
CA PRO A 105 12.08 -17.97 -2.22
C PRO A 105 13.10 -18.16 -3.35
N ASN A 106 12.70 -18.76 -4.47
CA ASN A 106 13.58 -19.00 -5.62
C ASN A 106 13.22 -18.14 -6.85
N MET A 107 12.09 -17.42 -6.78
CA MET A 107 11.59 -16.52 -7.82
C MET A 107 11.41 -17.23 -9.19
N SER A 108 11.10 -18.52 -9.20
CA SER A 108 11.12 -19.34 -10.42
C SER A 108 9.76 -19.57 -11.07
N GLY A 109 8.67 -19.10 -10.47
CA GLY A 109 7.31 -19.44 -10.89
C GLY A 109 6.55 -18.39 -11.68
N PHE A 110 7.14 -17.23 -11.99
CA PHE A 110 6.44 -16.14 -12.66
C PHE A 110 5.96 -16.51 -14.06
N ALA A 111 6.84 -17.12 -14.87
CA ALA A 111 6.46 -17.58 -16.20
C ALA A 111 5.39 -18.69 -16.15
N GLN A 112 5.49 -19.61 -15.19
CA GLN A 112 4.50 -20.68 -14.99
C GLN A 112 3.13 -20.12 -14.62
N ASN A 113 3.08 -19.23 -13.61
CA ASN A 113 1.85 -18.60 -13.16
C ASN A 113 1.20 -17.78 -14.28
N ALA A 114 1.99 -17.02 -15.05
CA ALA A 114 1.51 -16.27 -16.20
C ALA A 114 0.91 -17.17 -17.28
N GLU A 115 1.58 -18.26 -17.67
CA GLU A 115 1.04 -19.22 -18.66
C GLU A 115 -0.24 -19.92 -18.18
N ARG A 116 -0.35 -20.21 -16.88
CA ARG A 116 -1.56 -20.76 -16.26
C ARG A 116 -2.75 -19.80 -16.38
N ASN A 117 -2.52 -18.51 -16.12
CA ASN A 117 -3.56 -17.48 -16.21
C ASN A 117 -3.97 -17.20 -17.66
N LYS A 118 -2.99 -17.09 -18.58
CA LYS A 118 -3.26 -16.96 -20.02
C LYS A 118 -2.07 -17.42 -20.84
N LYS A 119 -2.31 -18.36 -21.76
CA LYS A 119 -1.28 -18.85 -22.69
C LYS A 119 -0.57 -17.68 -23.42
N GLY A 120 0.75 -17.67 -23.37
CA GLY A 120 1.63 -16.64 -23.96
C GLY A 120 1.92 -15.44 -23.07
N MET A 121 1.25 -15.30 -21.91
CA MET A 121 1.43 -14.16 -21.00
C MET A 121 2.82 -14.14 -20.33
N SER A 122 3.52 -15.28 -20.26
CA SER A 122 4.89 -15.30 -19.72
C SER A 122 5.82 -14.32 -20.42
N SER A 123 5.63 -14.09 -21.73
CA SER A 123 6.41 -13.12 -22.50
C SER A 123 6.21 -11.66 -22.07
N ALA A 124 5.06 -11.33 -21.49
CA ALA A 124 4.74 -9.99 -20.97
C ALA A 124 5.20 -9.83 -19.50
N VAL A 125 5.02 -10.87 -18.68
CA VAL A 125 5.43 -10.89 -17.27
C VAL A 125 6.95 -10.94 -17.10
N MET A 126 7.64 -11.68 -17.97
CA MET A 126 9.11 -11.80 -17.99
C MET A 126 9.75 -10.71 -18.86
N ASN A 127 9.31 -9.46 -18.71
CA ASN A 127 9.78 -8.36 -19.53
C ASN A 127 9.84 -7.07 -18.72
N GLY A 128 10.81 -6.20 -18.98
CA GLY A 128 10.99 -4.92 -18.30
C GLY A 128 11.12 -3.76 -19.27
N PHE A 129 10.96 -2.54 -18.76
CA PHE A 129 11.09 -1.32 -19.55
C PHE A 129 12.54 -0.89 -19.70
N LYS A 130 12.89 -0.39 -20.89
CA LYS A 130 14.15 0.35 -21.08
C LYS A 130 14.06 1.74 -20.47
N PRO A 131 15.18 2.32 -20.01
CA PRO A 131 15.18 3.69 -19.50
C PRO A 131 14.59 4.74 -20.46
N ASN A 132 14.79 4.58 -21.77
CA ASN A 132 14.26 5.52 -22.75
C ASN A 132 12.73 5.42 -22.93
N ALA A 133 12.08 4.33 -22.50
CA ALA A 133 10.62 4.22 -22.49
C ALA A 133 10.00 4.95 -21.29
N LEU A 134 10.80 5.16 -20.23
CA LEU A 134 10.39 5.78 -18.97
C LEU A 134 11.22 7.04 -18.68
N PRO A 135 11.13 8.09 -19.54
CA PRO A 135 12.02 9.24 -19.47
C PRO A 135 11.93 10.02 -18.14
N VAL A 136 10.77 10.05 -17.48
CA VAL A 136 10.62 10.70 -16.17
C VAL A 136 11.41 9.93 -15.11
N TYR A 137 11.21 8.61 -15.02
CA TYR A 137 11.94 7.77 -14.06
C TYR A 137 13.44 7.73 -14.36
N LYS A 138 13.84 7.79 -15.64
CA LYS A 138 15.24 7.92 -16.05
C LYS A 138 15.91 9.14 -15.42
N GLU A 139 15.27 10.29 -15.49
CA GLU A 139 15.82 11.51 -14.89
C GLU A 139 15.81 11.46 -13.36
N LEU A 140 14.78 10.89 -12.75
CA LEU A 140 14.75 10.70 -11.30
C LEU A 140 15.89 9.80 -10.80
N VAL A 141 16.16 8.69 -11.50
CA VAL A 141 17.30 7.80 -11.18
C VAL A 141 18.64 8.52 -11.32
N GLN A 142 18.79 9.39 -12.31
CA GLN A 142 20.04 10.14 -12.52
C GLN A 142 20.24 11.27 -11.52
N ASN A 143 19.15 11.88 -11.03
CA ASN A 143 19.22 13.11 -10.23
C ASN A 143 18.98 12.90 -8.73
N PHE A 144 18.43 11.77 -8.30
CA PHE A 144 18.06 11.55 -6.90
C PHE A 144 18.43 10.13 -6.45
N ALA A 145 17.76 9.62 -5.41
CA ALA A 145 17.98 8.28 -4.91
C ALA A 145 16.87 7.31 -5.32
N ILE A 146 17.24 6.05 -5.53
CA ILE A 146 16.31 4.92 -5.53
C ILE A 146 16.65 3.94 -4.41
N CYS A 147 15.65 3.16 -3.97
CA CYS A 147 15.85 2.00 -3.13
C CYS A 147 15.70 0.73 -3.96
N ASP A 148 16.77 -0.02 -4.15
CA ASP A 148 16.76 -1.26 -4.93
C ASP A 148 16.54 -2.52 -4.08
N ARG A 149 16.17 -2.37 -2.81
CA ARG A 149 15.58 -3.46 -1.99
C ARG A 149 14.43 -2.97 -1.12
N TRP A 150 13.49 -2.25 -1.73
CA TRP A 150 12.20 -1.95 -1.13
C TRP A 150 11.19 -3.05 -1.47
N PHE A 151 10.61 -3.72 -0.48
CA PHE A 151 9.68 -4.83 -0.69
C PHE A 151 8.24 -4.44 -0.39
N ALA A 152 7.29 -5.06 -1.09
CA ALA A 152 5.90 -5.05 -0.67
C ALA A 152 5.79 -5.62 0.75
N SER A 153 5.00 -5.01 1.62
CA SER A 153 4.93 -5.38 3.05
C SER A 153 4.35 -6.77 3.28
N VAL A 154 3.54 -7.25 2.35
CA VAL A 154 2.89 -8.56 2.39
C VAL A 154 2.81 -9.15 0.98
N PRO A 155 3.00 -10.49 0.79
CA PRO A 155 2.79 -11.14 -0.50
C PRO A 155 1.29 -11.31 -0.81
N ALA A 156 0.58 -10.19 -1.00
CA ALA A 156 -0.86 -10.13 -1.24
C ALA A 156 -1.22 -8.96 -2.18
N SER A 157 -2.47 -8.88 -2.62
CA SER A 157 -2.98 -7.85 -3.55
C SER A 157 -2.82 -6.42 -3.01
N THR A 158 -3.19 -5.44 -3.84
CA THR A 158 -3.14 -3.98 -3.60
C THR A 158 -3.57 -3.57 -2.19
N GLN A 159 -4.80 -3.90 -1.78
CA GLN A 159 -5.41 -3.28 -0.59
C GLN A 159 -4.64 -3.60 0.71
N PRO A 160 -4.27 -4.86 1.02
CA PRO A 160 -3.38 -5.14 2.14
C PRO A 160 -2.09 -4.31 2.14
N ASN A 161 -1.39 -4.19 1.01
CA ASN A 161 -0.13 -3.43 0.94
C ASN A 161 -0.35 -1.92 1.15
N ARG A 162 -1.40 -1.33 0.57
CA ARG A 162 -1.78 0.07 0.83
C ARG A 162 -2.12 0.35 2.29
N LEU A 163 -2.65 -0.64 3.03
CA LEU A 163 -2.89 -0.51 4.47
C LEU A 163 -1.57 -0.42 5.27
N TYR A 164 -0.52 -1.13 4.87
CA TYR A 164 0.78 -1.03 5.54
C TYR A 164 1.42 0.35 5.40
N VAL A 165 1.22 1.05 4.27
CA VAL A 165 1.81 2.38 3.99
C VAL A 165 1.50 3.39 5.09
N HIS A 166 0.28 3.40 5.63
CA HIS A 166 -0.13 4.40 6.62
C HIS A 166 -0.51 3.83 7.99
N SER A 167 -0.55 2.51 8.15
CA SER A 167 -0.88 1.88 9.43
C SER A 167 0.08 0.78 9.89
N ALA A 168 1.09 0.42 9.08
CA ALA A 168 2.05 -0.64 9.38
C ALA A 168 1.42 -2.02 9.68
N THR A 169 0.17 -2.24 9.27
CA THR A 169 -0.56 -3.52 9.34
C THR A 169 -1.70 -3.51 8.32
N SER A 170 -2.14 -4.69 7.88
CA SER A 170 -3.39 -4.87 7.14
C SER A 170 -4.55 -5.34 8.02
N HIS A 171 -4.36 -5.37 9.35
CA HIS A 171 -5.34 -5.89 10.30
C HIS A 171 -5.80 -7.32 9.97
N GLY A 172 -4.86 -8.17 9.59
CA GLY A 172 -5.13 -9.56 9.20
C GLY A 172 -5.64 -9.75 7.76
N ALA A 173 -5.86 -8.68 6.98
CA ALA A 173 -6.31 -8.84 5.60
C ALA A 173 -5.18 -9.34 4.68
N THR A 174 -5.48 -10.37 3.88
CA THR A 174 -4.62 -10.91 2.81
C THR A 174 -5.22 -10.72 1.41
N SER A 175 -6.44 -10.19 1.35
CA SER A 175 -7.25 -9.93 0.15
C SER A 175 -8.40 -9.01 0.58
N ASN A 176 -9.37 -8.81 -0.32
CA ASN A 176 -10.56 -8.01 -0.06
C ASN A 176 -11.36 -8.60 1.11
N ASP A 177 -11.58 -7.80 2.15
CA ASP A 177 -12.50 -8.11 3.24
C ASP A 177 -13.71 -7.18 3.10
N LYS A 178 -14.78 -7.68 2.47
CA LYS A 178 -16.00 -6.90 2.19
C LYS A 178 -16.51 -6.17 3.43
N LYS A 179 -16.48 -6.82 4.60
CA LYS A 179 -16.97 -6.23 5.85
C LYS A 179 -16.10 -5.04 6.25
N LEU A 180 -14.78 -5.22 6.27
CA LEU A 180 -13.85 -4.15 6.64
C LEU A 180 -13.78 -3.03 5.60
N LEU A 181 -14.00 -3.31 4.32
CA LEU A 181 -14.12 -2.28 3.28
C LEU A 181 -15.37 -1.39 3.52
N LEU A 182 -16.50 -2.01 3.85
CA LEU A 182 -17.75 -1.31 4.20
C LEU A 182 -17.60 -0.49 5.49
N GLU A 183 -17.13 -1.11 6.58
CA GLU A 183 -17.06 -0.50 7.91
C GLU A 183 -15.85 0.44 8.08
N GLY A 184 -14.81 0.24 7.29
CA GLY A 184 -13.49 0.82 7.47
C GLY A 184 -12.62 -0.03 8.39
N PHE A 185 -11.34 -0.09 8.06
CA PHE A 185 -10.29 -0.76 8.82
C PHE A 185 -9.99 -0.02 10.15
N PRO A 186 -9.98 -0.72 11.30
CA PRO A 186 -9.99 -0.09 12.62
C PRO A 186 -8.61 0.30 13.17
N GLN A 187 -7.52 -0.13 12.53
CA GLN A 187 -6.17 0.09 13.05
C GLN A 187 -5.80 1.58 13.08
N LYS A 188 -4.96 1.94 14.06
CA LYS A 188 -4.40 3.29 14.19
C LYS A 188 -3.50 3.59 12.99
N THR A 189 -3.57 4.83 12.53
CA THR A 189 -2.80 5.34 11.39
C THR A 189 -1.73 6.35 11.78
N ILE A 190 -0.81 6.60 10.87
CA ILE A 190 0.20 7.66 11.02
C ILE A 190 -0.45 9.05 11.07
N PHE A 191 -1.60 9.23 10.41
CA PHE A 191 -2.39 10.46 10.43
C PHE A 191 -2.84 10.81 11.86
N GLU A 192 -3.31 9.82 12.62
CA GLU A 192 -3.69 9.99 14.02
C GLU A 192 -2.48 10.35 14.88
N SER A 193 -1.36 9.66 14.66
CA SER A 193 -0.15 9.91 15.45
C SER A 193 0.42 11.32 15.20
N LEU A 194 0.27 11.85 13.97
CA LEU A 194 0.63 13.22 13.63
C LEU A 194 -0.31 14.23 14.30
N ASP A 195 -1.63 14.02 14.17
CA ASP A 195 -2.67 14.87 14.77
C ASP A 195 -2.51 14.95 16.30
N GLU A 196 -2.36 13.81 16.98
CA GLU A 196 -2.10 13.72 18.42
C GLU A 196 -0.82 14.46 18.87
N ALA A 197 0.16 14.58 17.97
CA ALA A 197 1.42 15.28 18.21
C ALA A 197 1.38 16.76 17.76
N GLY A 198 0.25 17.25 17.25
CA GLY A 198 0.07 18.64 16.80
C GLY A 198 0.64 18.93 15.41
N PHE A 199 0.90 17.91 14.60
CA PHE A 199 1.28 18.04 13.19
C PHE A 199 0.07 17.91 12.27
N SER A 200 0.12 18.55 11.11
CA SER A 200 -0.96 18.50 10.12
C SER A 200 -0.67 17.49 9.01
N PHE A 201 -1.73 17.00 8.35
CA PHE A 201 -1.63 16.21 7.14
C PHE A 201 -2.64 16.68 6.09
N GLY A 202 -2.43 16.28 4.83
CA GLY A 202 -3.33 16.60 3.74
C GLY A 202 -3.35 15.49 2.69
N ILE A 203 -4.55 15.12 2.26
CA ILE A 203 -4.80 14.10 1.25
C ILE A 203 -5.31 14.82 0.00
N TYR A 204 -4.48 14.89 -1.03
CA TYR A 204 -4.76 15.57 -2.29
C TYR A 204 -5.18 14.55 -3.33
N TYR A 205 -6.44 14.56 -3.73
CA TYR A 205 -7.04 13.47 -4.48
C TYR A 205 -7.57 13.91 -5.84
N GLN A 206 -7.39 13.06 -6.85
CA GLN A 206 -8.01 13.21 -8.17
C GLN A 206 -9.33 12.43 -8.27
N PHE A 207 -9.41 11.29 -7.58
CA PHE A 207 -10.61 10.48 -7.38
C PHE A 207 -10.83 10.22 -5.88
N PRO A 208 -12.01 9.74 -5.45
CA PRO A 208 -12.26 9.43 -4.05
C PRO A 208 -11.09 8.63 -3.43
N PRO A 209 -10.51 9.13 -2.33
CA PRO A 209 -9.20 8.69 -1.86
C PRO A 209 -9.26 7.32 -1.17
N SER A 210 -8.30 6.45 -1.49
CA SER A 210 -8.19 5.11 -0.89
C SER A 210 -7.90 5.16 0.61
N THR A 211 -7.31 6.24 1.12
CA THR A 211 -7.16 6.48 2.56
C THR A 211 -8.48 6.43 3.35
N LEU A 212 -9.66 6.55 2.72
CA LEU A 212 -10.95 6.32 3.40
C LEU A 212 -11.22 4.84 3.72
N PHE A 213 -10.39 3.89 3.29
CA PHE A 213 -10.42 2.54 3.83
C PHE A 213 -10.11 2.51 5.33
N TYR A 214 -9.36 3.47 5.87
CA TYR A 214 -9.17 3.62 7.32
C TYR A 214 -10.42 4.23 7.95
N ARG A 215 -11.03 3.51 8.89
CA ARG A 215 -12.24 3.96 9.59
C ARG A 215 -12.05 5.31 10.26
N ASN A 216 -10.88 5.53 10.86
CA ASN A 216 -10.58 6.77 11.56
C ASN A 216 -10.57 8.00 10.63
N LEU A 217 -10.15 7.87 9.37
CA LEU A 217 -10.17 8.98 8.42
C LEU A 217 -11.58 9.36 7.93
N ARG A 218 -12.60 8.60 8.33
CA ARG A 218 -14.02 8.93 8.09
C ARG A 218 -14.62 9.82 9.19
N LYS A 219 -13.86 10.18 10.23
CA LYS A 219 -14.32 11.03 11.34
C LYS A 219 -14.47 12.50 10.91
N LEU A 220 -15.45 13.19 11.50
CA LEU A 220 -15.76 14.59 11.19
C LEU A 220 -14.56 15.54 11.32
N LYS A 221 -13.68 15.35 12.32
CA LYS A 221 -12.50 16.19 12.54
C LYS A 221 -11.52 16.21 11.36
N TYR A 222 -11.52 15.17 10.51
CA TYR A 222 -10.61 15.08 9.37
C TYR A 222 -11.22 15.51 8.05
N LEU A 223 -12.47 15.93 8.04
CA LEU A 223 -13.20 16.33 6.83
C LEU A 223 -12.48 17.41 6.01
N THR A 224 -11.74 18.31 6.68
CA THR A 224 -10.99 19.40 6.05
C THR A 224 -9.60 19.02 5.55
N HIS A 225 -9.15 17.77 5.75
CA HIS A 225 -7.85 17.30 5.26
C HIS A 225 -7.92 16.68 3.87
N PHE A 226 -9.11 16.58 3.27
CA PHE A 226 -9.30 16.08 1.90
C PHE A 226 -9.39 17.24 0.92
N HIS A 227 -8.48 17.28 -0.04
CA HIS A 227 -8.31 18.39 -0.97
C HIS A 227 -8.35 17.93 -2.43
N GLN A 228 -9.09 18.66 -3.26
CA GLN A 228 -9.07 18.43 -4.72
C GLN A 228 -7.67 18.72 -5.28
N TYR A 229 -7.03 17.70 -5.86
CA TYR A 229 -5.65 17.78 -6.35
C TYR A 229 -5.46 18.90 -7.37
N GLY A 230 -6.33 18.99 -8.38
CA GLY A 230 -6.14 19.87 -9.53
C GLY A 230 -6.07 21.37 -9.20
N ILE A 231 -6.62 21.78 -8.06
CA ILE A 231 -6.68 23.18 -7.62
C ILE A 231 -5.83 23.38 -6.37
N GLN A 232 -6.10 22.61 -5.32
CA GLN A 232 -5.59 22.91 -3.99
C GLN A 232 -4.12 22.49 -3.83
N PHE A 233 -3.71 21.36 -4.40
CA PHE A 233 -2.32 20.90 -4.31
C PHE A 233 -1.34 21.92 -4.93
N LYS A 234 -1.63 22.37 -6.16
CA LYS A 234 -0.80 23.37 -6.85
C LYS A 234 -0.79 24.72 -6.12
N LYS A 235 -1.93 25.11 -5.53
CA LYS A 235 -2.02 26.32 -4.73
C LYS A 235 -1.15 26.23 -3.48
N ASP A 236 -1.25 25.13 -2.72
CA ASP A 236 -0.46 24.94 -1.50
C ASP A 236 1.03 24.82 -1.79
N CYS A 237 1.41 24.14 -2.89
CA CYS A 237 2.79 24.15 -3.36
C CYS A 237 3.28 25.58 -3.64
N LYS A 238 2.53 26.36 -4.42
CA LYS A 238 2.91 27.74 -4.79
C LYS A 238 2.99 28.68 -3.60
N GLU A 239 2.07 28.55 -2.65
CA GLU A 239 1.98 29.42 -1.47
C GLU A 239 2.90 28.97 -0.32
N GLY A 240 3.51 27.79 -0.41
CA GLY A 240 4.32 27.23 0.67
C GLY A 240 3.48 26.83 1.89
N LYS A 241 2.34 26.17 1.64
CA LYS A 241 1.35 25.79 2.64
C LYS A 241 1.10 24.28 2.72
N LEU A 242 1.99 23.46 2.17
CA LEU A 242 1.87 22.02 2.31
C LEU A 242 1.98 21.62 3.79
N PRO A 243 1.14 20.68 4.27
CA PRO A 243 1.20 20.16 5.63
C PRO A 243 2.45 19.29 5.86
N ASN A 244 2.60 18.77 7.08
CA ASN A 244 3.77 17.95 7.45
C ASN A 244 3.77 16.59 6.73
N TYR A 245 2.60 16.02 6.49
CA TYR A 245 2.43 14.77 5.78
C TYR A 245 1.42 14.90 4.65
N VAL A 246 1.86 14.66 3.43
CA VAL A 246 1.07 14.86 2.21
C VAL A 246 0.92 13.53 1.51
N VAL A 247 -0.31 13.16 1.18
CA VAL A 247 -0.62 11.99 0.35
C VAL A 247 -1.25 12.48 -0.95
N VAL A 248 -0.75 11.99 -2.08
CA VAL A 248 -1.31 12.25 -3.40
C VAL A 248 -2.04 11.01 -3.88
N GLU A 249 -3.35 11.13 -4.12
CA GLU A 249 -4.24 10.05 -4.57
C GLU A 249 -4.62 10.24 -6.04
N GLN A 250 -4.58 9.13 -6.77
CA GLN A 250 -4.51 9.08 -8.22
C GLN A 250 -5.90 9.03 -8.87
N ARG A 251 -5.94 8.92 -10.20
CA ARG A 251 -7.14 8.51 -10.94
C ARG A 251 -7.10 7.00 -11.13
N TRP A 252 -8.03 6.31 -10.48
CA TRP A 252 -8.13 4.85 -10.48
C TRP A 252 -8.92 4.28 -11.66
N PHE A 253 -9.80 5.08 -12.27
CA PHE A 253 -10.72 4.63 -13.32
C PHE A 253 -10.26 5.13 -14.69
N ASP A 254 -10.10 4.20 -15.65
CA ASP A 254 -9.60 4.50 -17.00
C ASP A 254 -10.70 5.08 -17.92
N LEU A 255 -10.99 6.37 -17.74
CA LEU A 255 -12.02 7.10 -18.49
C LEU A 255 -11.47 7.73 -19.78
N LEU A 256 -12.31 7.88 -20.81
CA LEU A 256 -11.87 8.47 -22.09
C LEU A 256 -11.36 9.92 -21.96
N SER A 257 -12.01 10.73 -21.13
CA SER A 257 -11.65 12.14 -20.92
C SER A 257 -10.52 12.32 -19.89
N THR A 258 -10.42 11.39 -18.94
CA THR A 258 -9.49 11.44 -17.82
C THR A 258 -8.92 10.04 -17.56
N PRO A 259 -7.97 9.58 -18.39
CA PRO A 259 -7.41 8.23 -18.26
C PRO A 259 -6.80 7.99 -16.88
N ALA A 260 -6.82 6.74 -16.42
CA ALA A 260 -6.17 6.39 -15.17
C ALA A 260 -4.65 6.66 -15.26
N ASN A 261 -4.05 7.04 -14.14
CA ASN A 261 -2.66 7.47 -14.06
C ASN A 261 -1.92 6.85 -12.87
N ASP A 262 -2.32 5.64 -12.51
CA ASP A 262 -1.84 4.85 -11.38
C ASP A 262 -0.78 3.80 -11.75
N ASP A 263 -0.36 3.71 -13.01
CA ASP A 263 0.53 2.66 -13.54
C ASP A 263 -0.03 1.21 -13.47
N HIS A 264 -1.25 0.97 -12.96
CA HIS A 264 -1.88 -0.36 -12.89
C HIS A 264 -2.00 -0.99 -14.28
N PRO A 265 -1.75 -2.30 -14.50
CA PRO A 265 -2.09 -2.97 -15.76
C PRO A 265 -3.61 -3.05 -15.97
N SER A 266 -4.24 -2.46 -16.97
CA SER A 266 -3.70 -2.12 -18.28
C SER A 266 -3.68 -0.60 -18.54
N HIS A 267 -3.59 0.23 -17.53
CA HIS A 267 -3.41 1.66 -17.68
C HIS A 267 -2.06 1.97 -18.36
N ASP A 268 -2.00 3.12 -19.03
CA ASP A 268 -0.80 3.53 -19.76
C ASP A 268 0.20 4.15 -18.77
N VAL A 269 1.38 3.52 -18.62
CA VAL A 269 2.45 4.00 -17.74
C VAL A 269 2.92 5.43 -18.09
N SER A 270 2.65 5.90 -19.30
CA SER A 270 2.90 7.30 -19.64
C SER A 270 2.00 8.29 -18.91
N GLU A 271 0.79 7.89 -18.49
CA GLU A 271 -0.10 8.72 -17.67
C GLU A 271 0.39 8.81 -16.22
N GLY A 272 0.88 7.70 -15.64
CA GLY A 272 1.52 7.74 -14.32
C GLY A 272 2.81 8.56 -14.30
N GLN A 273 3.64 8.45 -15.34
CA GLN A 273 4.79 9.36 -15.52
C GLN A 273 4.36 10.84 -15.60
N LYS A 274 3.21 11.17 -16.22
CA LYS A 274 2.70 12.55 -16.24
C LYS A 274 2.32 13.02 -14.84
N LEU A 275 1.66 12.17 -14.04
CA LEU A 275 1.34 12.50 -12.65
C LEU A 275 2.61 12.74 -11.84
N VAL A 276 3.59 11.83 -11.91
CA VAL A 276 4.87 11.96 -11.21
C VAL A 276 5.60 13.25 -11.60
N LYS A 277 5.67 13.56 -12.90
CA LYS A 277 6.23 14.81 -13.40
C LYS A 277 5.50 16.02 -12.85
N GLU A 278 4.16 16.03 -12.88
CA GLU A 278 3.36 17.14 -12.39
C GLU A 278 3.55 17.38 -10.89
N VAL A 279 3.56 16.31 -10.09
CA VAL A 279 3.81 16.38 -8.64
C VAL A 279 5.23 16.90 -8.39
N TYR A 280 6.23 16.33 -9.04
CA TYR A 280 7.62 16.77 -8.91
C TYR A 280 7.78 18.26 -9.22
N GLU A 281 7.26 18.75 -10.35
CA GLU A 281 7.42 20.14 -10.78
C GLU A 281 6.68 21.12 -9.87
N ALA A 282 5.51 20.73 -9.34
CA ALA A 282 4.79 21.52 -8.35
C ALA A 282 5.60 21.64 -7.04
N LEU A 283 6.17 20.54 -6.53
CA LEU A 283 7.00 20.56 -5.33
C LEU A 283 8.31 21.30 -5.55
N ARG A 284 8.97 21.08 -6.69
CA ARG A 284 10.25 21.70 -7.07
C ARG A 284 10.16 23.22 -7.20
N SER A 285 9.02 23.73 -7.64
CA SER A 285 8.75 25.17 -7.73
C SER A 285 8.24 25.79 -6.43
N SER A 286 7.97 25.00 -5.40
CA SER A 286 7.51 25.48 -4.10
C SER A 286 8.62 26.21 -3.34
N PRO A 287 8.31 27.29 -2.60
CA PRO A 287 9.24 27.85 -1.62
C PRO A 287 9.59 26.86 -0.49
N GLN A 288 8.81 25.79 -0.30
CA GLN A 288 9.11 24.70 0.65
C GLN A 288 10.02 23.62 0.07
N TRP A 289 10.52 23.74 -1.18
CA TRP A 289 11.34 22.69 -1.82
C TRP A 289 12.49 22.15 -0.94
N ASN A 290 13.19 23.04 -0.23
CA ASN A 290 14.29 22.67 0.66
C ASN A 290 13.85 22.00 1.97
N GLU A 291 12.56 21.84 2.22
CA GLU A 291 11.98 21.19 3.41
C GLU A 291 11.19 19.93 3.04
N ILE A 292 11.20 19.54 1.75
CA ILE A 292 10.40 18.44 1.22
C ILE A 292 11.26 17.19 1.01
N LEU A 293 10.71 16.05 1.45
CA LEU A 293 11.10 14.71 1.00
C LEU A 293 9.92 14.10 0.25
N PHE A 294 10.07 13.90 -1.05
CA PHE A 294 9.06 13.25 -1.88
C PHE A 294 9.43 11.78 -2.11
N ILE A 295 8.49 10.90 -1.79
CA ILE A 295 8.60 9.45 -1.89
C ILE A 295 7.61 8.98 -2.95
N ILE A 296 8.13 8.25 -3.93
CA ILE A 296 7.32 7.50 -4.88
C ILE A 296 7.58 6.04 -4.62
N THR A 297 6.55 5.25 -4.39
CA THR A 297 6.65 3.78 -4.27
C THR A 297 5.48 3.13 -5.00
N TYR A 298 5.46 1.80 -5.04
CA TYR A 298 4.33 1.01 -5.53
C TYR A 298 3.79 0.15 -4.39
N ASP A 299 2.53 -0.23 -4.46
CA ASP A 299 1.91 -1.13 -3.47
C ASP A 299 2.39 -2.57 -3.61
N GLU A 300 2.34 -3.16 -4.80
CA GLU A 300 2.89 -4.48 -5.06
C GLU A 300 3.36 -4.65 -6.52
N HIS A 301 3.80 -5.85 -6.88
CA HIS A 301 4.54 -6.09 -8.12
C HIS A 301 3.66 -6.40 -9.35
N GLY A 302 2.37 -6.61 -9.20
CA GLY A 302 1.40 -6.80 -10.30
C GLY A 302 1.59 -8.11 -11.05
N GLY A 303 2.19 -9.10 -10.40
CA GLY A 303 2.58 -10.37 -11.03
C GLY A 303 3.77 -10.27 -12.00
N PHE A 304 4.41 -9.09 -12.14
CA PHE A 304 5.61 -8.95 -12.97
C PHE A 304 6.84 -9.55 -12.30
N TYR A 305 7.73 -10.12 -13.11
CA TYR A 305 8.94 -10.79 -12.62
C TYR A 305 9.88 -9.84 -11.88
N ASP A 306 10.45 -10.31 -10.77
CA ASP A 306 11.64 -9.75 -10.12
C ASP A 306 12.58 -10.89 -9.72
N HIS A 307 13.87 -10.68 -9.88
CA HIS A 307 14.87 -11.71 -9.63
C HIS A 307 15.31 -11.83 -8.17
N VAL A 308 15.01 -10.84 -7.31
CA VAL A 308 15.50 -10.80 -5.94
C VAL A 308 14.59 -11.61 -5.02
N PRO A 309 15.12 -12.62 -4.29
CA PRO A 309 14.35 -13.37 -3.30
C PRO A 309 13.68 -12.48 -2.25
N THR A 310 12.41 -12.78 -1.93
CA THR A 310 11.67 -12.03 -0.92
C THR A 310 12.19 -12.33 0.50
N PRO A 311 12.20 -11.36 1.42
CA PRO A 311 12.58 -11.61 2.81
C PRO A 311 11.56 -12.48 3.56
N VAL A 312 12.02 -13.62 4.09
CA VAL A 312 11.19 -14.58 4.87
C VAL A 312 11.68 -14.79 6.30
N ASP A 313 12.81 -14.18 6.68
CA ASP A 313 13.44 -14.38 7.98
C ASP A 313 13.35 -13.13 8.86
N GLY A 314 12.90 -13.30 10.10
CA GLY A 314 12.95 -12.24 11.12
C GLY A 314 11.98 -11.08 10.90
N VAL A 315 11.03 -11.25 9.98
CA VAL A 315 9.93 -10.32 9.67
C VAL A 315 8.85 -10.52 10.74
N PRO A 316 8.60 -9.57 11.67
CA PRO A 316 7.67 -9.80 12.78
C PRO A 316 6.21 -9.70 12.34
N ASN A 317 5.29 -10.53 12.85
CA ASN A 317 3.86 -10.22 12.69
C ASN A 317 3.57 -8.82 13.30
N PRO A 318 2.89 -7.90 12.58
CA PRO A 318 2.72 -6.51 13.01
C PRO A 318 1.97 -6.37 14.35
N ASP A 319 0.86 -7.08 14.52
CA ASP A 319 -0.13 -6.86 15.58
C ASP A 319 -0.60 -8.15 16.28
N GLY A 320 -0.06 -9.30 15.87
CA GLY A 320 -0.44 -10.62 16.37
C GLY A 320 -1.69 -11.20 15.69
N ILE A 321 -2.26 -10.52 14.69
CA ILE A 321 -3.43 -10.99 13.97
C ILE A 321 -2.99 -11.91 12.83
N LEU A 322 -3.63 -13.08 12.73
CA LEU A 322 -3.41 -14.02 11.63
C LEU A 322 -4.37 -13.72 10.48
N GLY A 323 -3.98 -14.14 9.28
CA GLY A 323 -4.85 -14.09 8.11
C GLY A 323 -6.11 -14.94 8.29
N PRO A 324 -7.11 -14.81 7.42
CA PRO A 324 -8.31 -15.62 7.51
C PRO A 324 -8.01 -17.12 7.25
N PRO A 325 -8.85 -18.03 7.78
CA PRO A 325 -8.81 -19.43 7.40
C PRO A 325 -9.12 -19.60 5.90
N PRO A 326 -8.69 -20.71 5.28
CA PRO A 326 -7.98 -21.85 5.90
C PRO A 326 -6.48 -21.62 6.11
N TYR A 327 -5.93 -20.52 5.60
CA TYR A 327 -4.49 -20.32 5.48
C TYR A 327 -3.84 -19.78 6.76
N ASN A 328 -4.54 -18.94 7.52
CA ASN A 328 -4.04 -18.36 8.77
C ASN A 328 -2.64 -17.72 8.60
N PHE A 329 -2.47 -16.91 7.55
CA PHE A 329 -1.17 -16.32 7.24
C PHE A 329 -0.57 -15.58 8.44
N GLU A 330 0.70 -15.86 8.75
CA GLU A 330 1.34 -15.30 9.94
C GLU A 330 1.88 -13.88 9.75
N PHE A 331 1.85 -13.32 8.54
CA PHE A 331 2.49 -12.03 8.25
C PHE A 331 3.96 -11.99 8.69
N ASN A 332 4.67 -13.11 8.52
CA ASN A 332 6.06 -13.32 8.93
C ASN A 332 7.04 -13.31 7.74
N ARG A 333 6.61 -12.78 6.59
CA ARG A 333 7.41 -12.61 5.37
C ARG A 333 6.88 -11.46 4.54
N LEU A 334 7.76 -10.89 3.71
CA LEU A 334 7.45 -9.78 2.81
C LEU A 334 7.07 -10.29 1.40
N GLY A 335 6.52 -9.37 0.60
CA GLY A 335 6.22 -9.56 -0.80
C GLY A 335 7.42 -9.29 -1.72
N VAL A 336 7.13 -9.17 -3.01
CA VAL A 336 8.15 -8.95 -4.05
C VAL A 336 8.65 -7.51 -4.00
N ARG A 337 9.87 -7.30 -4.49
CA ARG A 337 10.50 -5.99 -4.57
C ARG A 337 9.74 -5.06 -5.53
N VAL A 338 9.55 -3.82 -5.11
CA VAL A 338 8.87 -2.76 -5.88
C VAL A 338 9.77 -1.54 -6.07
N PRO A 339 9.55 -0.71 -7.11
CA PRO A 339 10.29 0.53 -7.31
C PRO A 339 10.03 1.51 -6.16
N THR A 340 11.08 2.14 -5.64
CA THR A 340 10.95 3.26 -4.70
C THR A 340 12.00 4.34 -4.97
N PHE A 341 11.55 5.59 -4.99
CA PHE A 341 12.37 6.79 -5.22
C PHE A 341 12.31 7.70 -4.00
N PHE A 342 13.44 8.33 -3.67
CA PHE A 342 13.53 9.41 -2.69
C PHE A 342 14.04 10.68 -3.36
N ILE A 343 13.26 11.74 -3.29
CA ILE A 343 13.48 12.98 -4.05
C ILE A 343 13.52 14.15 -3.07
N SER A 344 14.66 14.83 -3.02
CA SER A 344 14.90 15.99 -2.16
C SER A 344 16.18 16.70 -2.61
N PRO A 345 16.33 18.03 -2.44
CA PRO A 345 17.59 18.70 -2.78
C PRO A 345 18.75 18.32 -1.86
N TRP A 346 18.50 17.56 -0.79
CA TRP A 346 19.51 17.10 0.16
C TRP A 346 20.12 15.73 -0.19
N ILE A 347 19.76 15.16 -1.34
CA ILE A 347 20.19 13.83 -1.79
C ILE A 347 21.21 13.98 -2.91
N GLU A 348 22.29 13.19 -2.86
CA GLU A 348 23.28 13.14 -3.95
C GLU A 348 22.67 12.52 -5.23
N PRO A 349 22.97 13.06 -6.42
CA PRO A 349 22.48 12.50 -7.67
C PRO A 349 22.97 11.07 -7.91
N GLY A 350 22.08 10.19 -8.38
CA GLY A 350 22.43 8.81 -8.73
C GLY A 350 22.64 7.89 -7.54
N THR A 351 22.12 8.25 -6.36
CA THR A 351 22.25 7.46 -5.14
C THR A 351 21.44 6.16 -5.25
N VAL A 352 22.02 5.04 -4.84
CA VAL A 352 21.32 3.75 -4.73
C VAL A 352 21.35 3.29 -3.28
N ILE A 353 20.17 3.08 -2.72
CA ILE A 353 19.98 2.57 -1.36
C ILE A 353 19.69 1.08 -1.44
N HIS A 354 20.58 0.27 -0.88
CA HIS A 354 20.46 -1.19 -0.91
C HIS A 354 19.62 -1.74 0.23
N GLY A 355 20.03 -1.58 1.47
CA GLY A 355 19.30 -2.10 2.63
C GLY A 355 19.48 -1.18 3.83
N PRO A 356 18.61 -1.32 4.84
CA PRO A 356 18.74 -0.51 6.04
C PRO A 356 19.86 -1.04 6.94
N ASN A 357 20.44 -0.15 7.75
CA ASN A 357 21.45 -0.50 8.75
C ASN A 357 20.85 -0.95 10.09
N GLY A 358 19.52 -0.98 10.21
CA GLY A 358 18.80 -1.27 11.45
C GLY A 358 17.31 -0.96 11.30
N PRO A 359 16.54 -0.95 12.40
CA PRO A 359 16.97 -1.06 13.79
C PRO A 359 17.43 -2.47 14.22
N TYR A 360 17.14 -3.51 13.43
CA TYR A 360 17.57 -4.89 13.69
C TYR A 360 18.41 -5.44 12.52
N PRO A 361 19.24 -6.49 12.73
CA PRO A 361 20.07 -7.06 11.65
C PRO A 361 19.30 -7.62 10.46
N ARG A 362 18.00 -7.92 10.63
CA ARG A 362 17.13 -8.45 9.57
C ARG A 362 16.13 -7.42 9.05
N SER A 363 16.16 -6.18 9.55
CA SER A 363 15.32 -5.09 9.06
C SER A 363 15.43 -4.94 7.55
N GLN A 364 14.31 -4.62 6.91
CA GLN A 364 14.23 -4.36 5.47
C GLN A 364 13.54 -3.02 5.25
N TYR A 365 13.71 -2.47 4.04
CA TYR A 365 12.83 -1.41 3.58
C TYR A 365 11.56 -2.03 2.98
N GLU A 366 10.41 -1.61 3.48
CA GLU A 366 9.07 -2.00 3.02
C GLU A 366 8.07 -0.88 3.39
N HIS A 367 6.79 -0.95 3.03
CA HIS A 367 5.89 0.20 3.20
C HIS A 367 5.83 0.78 4.62
N SER A 368 6.01 -0.03 5.66
CA SER A 368 6.03 0.44 7.06
C SER A 368 7.31 1.20 7.43
N SER A 369 8.31 1.22 6.55
CA SER A 369 9.46 2.13 6.63
C SER A 369 9.02 3.60 6.51
N ILE A 370 7.88 3.87 5.86
CA ILE A 370 7.30 5.22 5.77
C ILE A 370 6.85 5.71 7.15
N PRO A 371 5.89 5.07 7.86
CA PRO A 371 5.50 5.51 9.20
C PRO A 371 6.66 5.45 10.20
N ALA A 372 7.60 4.50 10.08
CA ALA A 372 8.81 4.47 10.91
C ALA A 372 9.69 5.72 10.72
N THR A 373 9.85 6.19 9.48
CA THR A 373 10.64 7.40 9.16
C THR A 373 9.87 8.67 9.55
N VAL A 374 8.56 8.72 9.33
CA VAL A 374 7.69 9.83 9.78
C VAL A 374 7.79 9.98 11.31
N LYS A 375 7.70 8.88 12.06
CA LYS A 375 7.91 8.87 13.51
C LYS A 375 9.28 9.45 13.88
N THR A 376 10.33 9.08 13.16
CA THR A 376 11.70 9.52 13.44
C THR A 376 11.88 11.02 13.18
N ILE A 377 11.45 11.51 12.02
CA ILE A 377 11.58 12.92 11.61
C ILE A 377 10.76 13.83 12.54
N PHE A 378 9.50 13.46 12.83
CA PHE A 378 8.60 14.28 13.64
C PHE A 378 8.63 13.94 15.13
N LYS A 379 9.51 13.01 15.55
CA LYS A 379 9.67 12.55 16.94
C LYS A 379 8.35 12.12 17.58
N LEU A 380 7.54 11.38 16.82
CA LEU A 380 6.27 10.86 17.32
C LEU A 380 6.52 9.85 18.45
N LYS A 381 5.57 9.79 19.38
CA LYS A 381 5.71 9.09 20.66
C LYS A 381 5.93 7.59 20.48
N ASP A 382 5.03 6.94 19.74
CA ASP A 382 4.93 5.49 19.65
C ASP A 382 5.06 5.03 18.18
N PHE A 383 5.50 3.78 17.98
CA PHE A 383 5.34 3.08 16.71
C PHE A 383 3.89 2.57 16.58
N LEU A 384 3.41 2.39 15.36
CA LEU A 384 2.04 1.91 15.09
C LEU A 384 1.90 0.41 15.37
N SER A 385 2.94 -0.37 15.08
CA SER A 385 2.92 -1.83 15.24
C SER A 385 4.33 -2.37 15.52
N LYS A 386 4.48 -3.70 15.59
CA LYS A 386 5.82 -4.31 15.62
C LYS A 386 6.54 -4.16 14.28
N ARG A 387 5.81 -4.02 13.19
CA ARG A 387 6.36 -3.97 11.82
C ARG A 387 7.12 -2.66 11.59
N ASP A 388 6.56 -1.49 11.85
CA ASP A 388 7.28 -0.22 11.70
C ASP A 388 8.37 -0.02 12.76
N SER A 389 8.24 -0.63 13.95
CA SER A 389 9.34 -0.67 14.92
C SER A 389 10.55 -1.51 14.45
N TRP A 390 10.33 -2.42 13.50
CA TRP A 390 11.33 -3.30 12.91
C TRP A 390 11.83 -2.80 11.55
N ALA A 391 10.99 -2.08 10.81
CA ALA A 391 11.29 -1.57 9.48
C ALA A 391 12.50 -0.63 9.48
N GLY A 392 13.26 -0.63 8.39
CA GLY A 392 14.32 0.34 8.19
C GLY A 392 13.78 1.76 8.07
N THR A 393 14.45 2.73 8.68
CA THR A 393 14.14 4.15 8.47
C THR A 393 15.10 4.73 7.43
N PHE A 394 14.65 5.70 6.63
CA PHE A 394 15.39 6.20 5.46
C PHE A 394 15.76 7.69 5.54
N GLU A 395 15.62 8.33 6.69
CA GLU A 395 16.07 9.70 6.92
C GLU A 395 17.58 9.88 6.67
N SER A 396 18.36 8.80 6.75
CA SER A 396 19.79 8.80 6.41
C SER A 396 20.07 9.02 4.91
N VAL A 397 19.06 8.99 4.03
CA VAL A 397 19.22 9.36 2.61
C VAL A 397 19.53 10.86 2.45
N ILE A 398 19.22 11.67 3.46
CA ILE A 398 19.54 13.09 3.54
C ILE A 398 21.00 13.21 3.99
N THR A 399 21.92 13.15 3.04
CA THR A 399 23.37 13.06 3.33
C THR A 399 24.10 14.39 3.26
N ARG A 400 23.49 15.43 2.69
CA ARG A 400 24.15 16.71 2.40
C ARG A 400 24.03 17.72 3.53
N ASP A 401 25.07 18.55 3.69
CA ASP A 401 25.08 19.68 4.63
C ASP A 401 24.34 20.92 4.10
N SER A 402 24.10 21.00 2.79
CA SER A 402 23.38 22.10 2.14
C SER A 402 22.53 21.61 0.95
N PRO A 403 21.35 22.20 0.70
CA PRO A 403 20.48 21.78 -0.39
C PRO A 403 21.11 22.12 -1.74
N ARG A 404 21.01 21.19 -2.67
CA ARG A 404 21.46 21.34 -4.05
C ARG A 404 20.69 22.43 -4.77
N GLN A 405 21.40 23.17 -5.61
CA GLN A 405 20.84 24.21 -6.47
C GLN A 405 20.65 23.72 -7.92
N ASP A 406 21.12 22.52 -8.23
CA ASP A 406 21.14 21.93 -9.58
C ASP A 406 20.04 20.89 -9.82
N CYS A 407 19.07 20.75 -8.90
CA CYS A 407 17.92 19.87 -9.10
C CYS A 407 17.11 20.35 -10.33
N PRO A 408 16.76 19.45 -11.27
CA PRO A 408 16.03 19.82 -12.50
C PRO A 408 14.77 20.61 -12.19
N GLU A 409 14.53 21.72 -12.88
CA GLU A 409 13.30 22.50 -12.70
C GLU A 409 12.10 21.82 -13.35
N THR A 410 12.34 21.12 -14.46
CA THR A 410 11.35 20.32 -15.18
C THR A 410 11.93 18.96 -15.51
N LEU A 411 11.06 17.97 -15.73
CA LEU A 411 11.41 16.64 -16.18
C LEU A 411 11.09 16.42 -17.66
N SER A 412 11.65 15.38 -18.28
CA SER A 412 11.32 14.99 -19.66
C SER A 412 9.83 14.68 -19.86
N THR A 413 9.33 14.99 -21.07
CA THR A 413 7.95 14.67 -21.45
C THR A 413 7.76 13.16 -21.61
N PRO A 414 6.74 12.56 -20.95
CA PRO A 414 6.43 11.13 -21.11
C PRO A 414 6.09 10.75 -22.56
N ILE A 415 6.54 9.58 -22.96
CA ILE A 415 6.25 9.02 -24.29
C ILE A 415 5.02 8.13 -24.14
N LYS A 416 4.00 8.34 -24.98
CA LYS A 416 2.80 7.49 -24.99
C LYS A 416 3.17 6.04 -25.33
N LEU A 417 2.81 5.09 -24.47
CA LEU A 417 3.15 3.67 -24.65
C LEU A 417 1.95 2.83 -25.07
N ARG A 418 0.72 3.21 -24.68
CA ARG A 418 -0.50 2.50 -25.08
C ARG A 418 -0.98 3.02 -26.44
N GLY A 419 -1.09 2.11 -27.42
CA GLY A 419 -1.65 2.44 -28.74
C GLY A 419 -3.17 2.64 -28.75
N THR A 420 -3.89 2.09 -27.76
CA THR A 420 -5.34 2.20 -27.64
C THR A 420 -5.78 3.38 -26.77
N MET A 421 -7.06 3.73 -26.85
CA MET A 421 -7.69 4.67 -25.91
C MET A 421 -7.92 4.02 -24.54
N ALA A 422 -8.29 4.85 -23.57
CA ALA A 422 -8.80 4.40 -22.28
C ALA A 422 -10.04 3.51 -22.45
N LYS A 423 -10.24 2.56 -21.53
CA LYS A 423 -11.28 1.53 -21.63
C LYS A 423 -12.37 1.71 -20.57
N GLU A 424 -13.14 2.77 -20.70
CA GLU A 424 -14.20 3.11 -19.74
C GLU A 424 -15.38 2.11 -19.72
N ASN A 425 -15.50 1.26 -20.76
CA ASN A 425 -16.49 0.19 -20.86
C ASN A 425 -15.96 -1.19 -20.39
N ALA A 426 -14.74 -1.24 -19.83
CA ALA A 426 -14.18 -2.48 -19.30
C ALA A 426 -14.86 -2.90 -17.98
N GLN A 427 -14.65 -4.16 -17.59
CA GLN A 427 -14.90 -4.62 -16.23
C GLN A 427 -13.92 -3.96 -15.25
N LEU A 428 -14.31 -3.92 -13.98
CA LEU A 428 -13.49 -3.34 -12.92
C LEU A 428 -12.27 -4.20 -12.60
N SER A 429 -11.17 -3.55 -12.18
CA SER A 429 -10.08 -4.23 -11.47
C SER A 429 -10.51 -4.58 -10.03
N GLU A 430 -9.76 -5.48 -9.37
CA GLU A 430 -10.00 -5.83 -7.96
C GLU A 430 -10.02 -4.59 -7.06
N PHE A 431 -9.08 -3.65 -7.26
CA PHE A 431 -9.01 -2.43 -6.48
C PHE A 431 -10.15 -1.45 -6.78
N GLN A 432 -10.62 -1.37 -8.03
CA GLN A 432 -11.81 -0.57 -8.36
C GLN A 432 -13.07 -1.14 -7.70
N GLU A 433 -13.20 -2.46 -7.58
CA GLU A 433 -14.28 -3.10 -6.81
C GLU A 433 -14.20 -2.72 -5.32
N ASP A 434 -13.00 -2.68 -4.74
CA ASP A 434 -12.81 -2.26 -3.34
C ASP A 434 -13.26 -0.81 -3.12
N LEU A 435 -12.96 0.10 -4.05
CA LEU A 435 -13.43 1.49 -4.01
C LEU A 435 -14.96 1.57 -4.08
N VAL A 436 -15.60 0.71 -4.89
CA VAL A 436 -17.07 0.60 -4.95
C VAL A 436 -17.66 0.14 -3.62
N ILE A 437 -17.06 -0.89 -2.99
CA ILE A 437 -17.53 -1.41 -1.71
C ILE A 437 -17.35 -0.36 -0.61
N MET A 438 -16.21 0.34 -0.55
CA MET A 438 -16.02 1.45 0.38
C MET A 438 -17.04 2.57 0.15
N ALA A 439 -17.26 2.97 -1.11
CA ALA A 439 -18.25 3.97 -1.46
C ALA A 439 -19.66 3.59 -1.01
N ALA A 440 -20.05 2.32 -1.14
CA ALA A 440 -21.31 1.82 -0.61
C ALA A 440 -21.40 1.94 0.91
N GLY A 441 -20.30 1.66 1.62
CA GLY A 441 -20.20 1.89 3.07
C GLY A 441 -20.40 3.37 3.44
N LEU A 442 -19.73 4.28 2.74
CA LEU A 442 -19.82 5.73 2.97
C LEU A 442 -21.23 6.28 2.68
N LYS A 443 -21.84 5.81 1.58
CA LYS A 443 -23.18 6.21 1.13
C LYS A 443 -24.33 5.56 1.92
N GLY A 444 -24.03 4.61 2.79
CA GLY A 444 -25.03 3.86 3.57
C GLY A 444 -25.73 2.73 2.82
N ASP A 445 -25.29 2.41 1.60
CA ASP A 445 -25.80 1.30 0.79
C ASP A 445 -25.30 -0.08 1.30
N TYR A 446 -24.69 -0.16 2.49
CA TYR A 446 -23.99 -1.35 3.02
C TYR A 446 -24.86 -2.60 3.20
N LYS A 447 -26.19 -2.44 3.31
CA LYS A 447 -27.14 -3.57 3.37
C LYS A 447 -27.60 -4.05 1.99
N ASN A 448 -27.36 -3.29 0.93
CA ASN A 448 -27.86 -3.60 -0.41
C ASN A 448 -26.86 -4.47 -1.17
N GLU A 449 -26.84 -5.77 -0.83
CA GLU A 449 -25.89 -6.72 -1.45
C GLU A 449 -26.08 -6.88 -2.95
N GLU A 450 -27.32 -6.79 -3.44
CA GLU A 450 -27.64 -6.86 -4.86
C GLU A 450 -27.05 -5.67 -5.62
N LEU A 451 -27.21 -4.45 -5.09
CA LEU A 451 -26.60 -3.25 -5.67
C LEU A 451 -25.08 -3.36 -5.70
N ILE A 452 -24.45 -3.75 -4.59
CA ILE A 452 -22.99 -3.89 -4.51
C ILE A 452 -22.50 -4.93 -5.53
N HIS A 453 -23.17 -6.08 -5.63
CA HIS A 453 -22.83 -7.11 -6.60
C HIS A 453 -22.93 -6.59 -8.03
N LYS A 454 -24.05 -5.93 -8.36
CA LYS A 454 -24.28 -5.33 -9.67
C LYS A 454 -23.20 -4.31 -10.02
N LEU A 455 -22.89 -3.39 -9.10
CA LEU A 455 -21.84 -2.39 -9.32
C LEU A 455 -20.47 -3.04 -9.55
N CYS A 456 -20.11 -4.06 -8.77
CA CYS A 456 -18.80 -4.70 -8.91
C CYS A 456 -18.68 -5.59 -10.16
N LYS A 457 -19.74 -6.33 -10.52
CA LYS A 457 -19.66 -7.43 -11.49
C LYS A 457 -20.39 -7.20 -12.81
N GLU A 458 -21.35 -6.27 -12.82
CA GLU A 458 -22.24 -6.05 -13.98
C GLU A 458 -22.14 -4.63 -14.55
N THR A 459 -21.44 -3.70 -13.88
CA THR A 459 -21.21 -2.34 -14.41
C THR A 459 -19.80 -2.16 -14.96
N CYS A 460 -19.62 -1.13 -15.77
CA CYS A 460 -18.33 -0.78 -16.34
C CYS A 460 -17.59 0.26 -15.50
N VAL A 461 -16.30 0.44 -15.80
CA VAL A 461 -15.41 1.47 -15.22
C VAL A 461 -16.07 2.86 -15.17
N ALA A 462 -16.76 3.28 -16.24
CA ALA A 462 -17.42 4.59 -16.29
C ALA A 462 -18.57 4.74 -15.26
N ASP A 463 -19.39 3.70 -15.09
CA ASP A 463 -20.55 3.76 -14.20
C ASP A 463 -20.16 3.57 -12.74
N ALA A 464 -19.21 2.68 -12.47
CA ALA A 464 -18.61 2.55 -11.14
C ALA A 464 -17.93 3.86 -10.70
N SER A 465 -17.17 4.51 -11.59
CA SER A 465 -16.56 5.82 -11.32
C SER A 465 -17.58 6.86 -10.89
N LYS A 466 -18.72 6.97 -11.59
CA LYS A 466 -19.79 7.91 -11.23
C LYS A 466 -20.35 7.59 -9.85
N TYR A 467 -20.61 6.31 -9.57
CA TYR A 467 -21.13 5.88 -8.27
C TYR A 467 -20.18 6.25 -7.12
N VAL A 468 -18.89 5.90 -7.24
CA VAL A 468 -17.88 6.18 -6.20
C VAL A 468 -17.74 7.69 -5.97
N THR A 469 -17.69 8.50 -7.03
CA THR A 469 -17.63 9.97 -6.91
C THR A 469 -18.86 10.54 -6.21
N ASN A 470 -20.07 10.14 -6.65
CA ASN A 470 -21.32 10.64 -6.06
C ASN A 470 -21.47 10.22 -4.59
N ALA A 471 -21.10 8.99 -4.25
CA ALA A 471 -21.10 8.47 -2.88
C ALA A 471 -20.17 9.27 -1.97
N PHE A 472 -18.96 9.58 -2.47
CA PHE A 472 -18.01 10.38 -1.72
C PHE A 472 -18.47 11.84 -1.54
N GLU A 473 -19.03 12.46 -2.58
CA GLU A 473 -19.60 13.81 -2.48
C GLU A 473 -20.74 13.88 -1.46
N LYS A 474 -21.64 12.89 -1.47
CA LYS A 474 -22.72 12.76 -0.50
C LYS A 474 -22.19 12.58 0.92
N PHE A 475 -21.17 11.74 1.12
CA PHE A 475 -20.48 11.58 2.40
C PHE A 475 -19.91 12.90 2.92
N LEU A 476 -19.21 13.66 2.06
CA LEU A 476 -18.67 14.98 2.44
C LEU A 476 -19.78 15.99 2.78
N GLU A 477 -20.89 15.98 2.03
CA GLU A 477 -22.04 16.85 2.28
C GLU A 477 -22.70 16.55 3.63
N GLU A 478 -23.05 15.29 3.89
CA GLU A 478 -23.70 14.90 5.15
C GLU A 478 -22.76 15.08 6.34
N SER A 479 -21.46 14.84 6.16
CA SER A 479 -20.45 15.14 7.19
C SER A 479 -20.37 16.63 7.51
N ARG A 480 -20.44 17.52 6.51
CA ARG A 480 -20.51 18.98 6.74
C ARG A 480 -21.78 19.35 7.52
N LYS A 481 -22.93 18.81 7.13
CA LYS A 481 -24.20 19.05 7.83
C LYS A 481 -24.15 18.59 9.28
N ALA A 482 -23.60 17.40 9.56
CA ALA A 482 -23.46 16.88 10.92
C ALA A 482 -22.54 17.78 11.78
N ARG A 483 -21.41 18.21 11.22
CA ARG A 483 -20.51 19.16 11.90
C ARG A 483 -21.18 20.50 12.19
N ASP A 484 -21.93 21.04 11.23
CA ASP A 484 -22.66 22.31 11.39
C ASP A 484 -23.80 22.22 12.42
N ARG A 485 -24.33 21.00 12.66
CA ARG A 485 -25.28 20.70 13.76
C ARG A 485 -24.61 20.51 15.13
N GLY A 486 -23.28 20.50 15.19
CA GLY A 486 -22.52 20.32 16.43
C GLY A 486 -22.37 18.86 16.88
N CYS A 487 -22.42 17.89 15.96
CA CYS A 487 -22.05 16.50 16.26
C CYS A 487 -20.59 16.39 16.76
N ASP A 488 -20.27 15.33 17.48
CA ASP A 488 -18.92 15.13 18.03
C ASP A 488 -17.92 15.00 16.88
N GLU A 489 -16.77 15.65 17.00
CA GLU A 489 -15.76 15.64 15.94
C GLU A 489 -15.18 14.24 15.67
N ASN A 490 -15.35 13.29 16.60
CA ASN A 490 -14.97 11.89 16.47
C ASN A 490 -16.07 11.00 15.88
N ASP A 491 -17.26 11.53 15.63
CA ASP A 491 -18.35 10.80 14.98
C ASP A 491 -18.00 10.49 13.51
N ILE A 492 -18.53 9.37 13.02
CA ILE A 492 -18.49 8.98 11.60
C ILE A 492 -19.91 9.06 11.06
N VAL A 493 -20.09 9.76 9.94
CA VAL A 493 -21.39 9.89 9.28
C VAL A 493 -21.54 8.79 8.25
N TYR A 494 -22.58 7.98 8.42
CA TYR A 494 -23.08 7.08 7.39
C TYR A 494 -24.31 7.75 6.77
N CYS A 495 -24.29 8.01 5.47
CA CYS A 495 -25.43 8.61 4.79
C CYS A 495 -26.58 7.61 4.82
N VAL A 496 -27.64 7.85 5.60
CA VAL A 496 -28.86 7.03 5.50
C VAL A 496 -29.80 7.77 4.57
N ASP A 497 -30.51 7.07 3.68
CA ASP A 497 -31.60 7.69 2.94
C ASP A 497 -32.62 8.23 3.96
N ASP A 498 -33.18 9.43 3.68
CA ASP A 498 -34.00 10.25 4.59
C ASP A 498 -35.29 9.56 5.12
N ASP A 499 -35.51 8.29 4.82
CA ASP A 499 -36.65 7.48 5.29
C ASP A 499 -36.37 6.67 6.59
N ASP A 500 -35.12 6.59 7.07
CA ASP A 500 -34.78 5.96 8.36
C ASP A 500 -33.95 6.93 9.22
N ASP A 501 -34.53 7.34 10.37
CA ASP A 501 -33.96 8.29 11.33
C ASP A 501 -32.45 8.04 11.61
N HIS A 502 -31.67 9.12 11.64
CA HIS A 502 -30.22 9.14 11.87
C HIS A 502 -29.76 8.20 13.00
N VAL A 503 -29.25 7.01 12.67
CA VAL A 503 -28.62 6.12 13.64
C VAL A 503 -27.15 6.51 13.80
N VAL A 504 -26.86 7.30 14.83
CA VAL A 504 -25.52 7.41 15.40
C VAL A 504 -25.21 6.08 16.09
N ILE A 505 -24.24 5.31 15.60
CA ILE A 505 -23.76 4.11 16.30
C ILE A 505 -22.79 4.57 17.40
N PRO A 506 -23.11 4.41 18.70
CA PRO A 506 -22.21 4.83 19.76
C PRO A 506 -20.96 3.91 19.82
N PRO A 507 -19.80 4.43 20.24
CA PRO A 507 -18.61 3.61 20.45
C PRO A 507 -18.88 2.57 21.53
N GLN A 508 -18.61 1.30 21.23
CA GLN A 508 -18.74 0.21 22.20
C GLN A 508 -17.83 0.50 23.41
N SER A 509 -18.45 0.62 24.59
CA SER A 509 -17.75 0.75 25.85
C SER A 509 -16.97 -0.52 26.17
N HIS A 510 -15.74 -0.35 26.63
CA HIS A 510 -14.93 -1.42 27.21
C HIS A 510 -15.70 -2.10 28.34
N SER A 511 -16.09 -3.36 28.15
CA SER A 511 -16.54 -4.21 29.25
C SER A 511 -15.32 -4.89 29.87
N GLU A 512 -15.18 -4.68 31.17
CA GLU A 512 -14.13 -5.22 32.02
C GLU A 512 -14.10 -6.75 31.97
N ALA A 513 -12.88 -7.28 31.87
CA ALA A 513 -12.59 -8.69 32.03
C ALA A 513 -13.02 -9.18 33.42
N SER A 514 -13.88 -10.21 33.46
CA SER A 514 -14.04 -11.05 34.65
C SER A 514 -13.46 -12.44 34.39
N ASN A 515 -12.43 -12.76 35.16
CA ASN A 515 -11.80 -14.06 35.28
C ASN A 515 -12.81 -15.12 35.76
N ALA A 516 -12.86 -16.27 35.09
CA ALA A 516 -13.18 -17.53 35.76
C ALA A 516 -12.54 -18.71 35.01
N ALA A 517 -11.51 -19.26 35.63
CA ALA A 517 -10.83 -20.48 35.23
C ALA A 517 -11.79 -21.68 35.27
N ALA A 518 -11.74 -22.50 34.22
CA ALA A 518 -12.43 -23.78 34.17
C ALA A 518 -11.73 -24.82 35.06
N GLN A 519 -12.51 -25.51 35.89
CA GLN A 519 -12.16 -26.83 36.44
C GLN A 519 -13.33 -27.81 36.25
N PRO A 520 -13.04 -29.13 36.15
CA PRO A 520 -13.87 -30.07 35.41
C PRO A 520 -14.99 -30.69 36.25
N LYS A 521 -16.05 -31.10 35.54
CA LYS A 521 -17.26 -31.73 36.08
C LYS A 521 -16.96 -33.11 36.69
N THR A 522 -17.37 -33.30 37.95
CA THR A 522 -17.59 -34.64 38.54
C THR A 522 -19.06 -34.84 38.85
N GLN A 523 -19.61 -35.93 38.33
CA GLN A 523 -20.92 -36.49 38.63
C GLN A 523 -21.03 -36.93 40.10
N THR A 524 -22.23 -36.77 40.69
CA THR A 524 -22.95 -37.67 41.62
C THR A 524 -24.04 -36.84 42.32
N SER A 525 -25.20 -37.32 42.78
CA SER A 525 -25.88 -38.62 42.77
C SER A 525 -27.32 -38.33 43.21
N PHE A 526 -28.28 -39.08 42.65
CA PHE A 526 -29.60 -39.29 43.23
C PHE A 526 -29.47 -40.18 44.49
N PHE A 527 -30.43 -40.08 45.41
CA PHE A 527 -30.70 -40.96 46.57
C PHE A 527 -30.01 -40.75 47.93
N ASN A 528 -30.91 -40.48 48.89
CA ASN A 528 -31.00 -40.95 50.28
C ASN A 528 -30.07 -40.39 51.36
N LYS A 529 -30.69 -39.75 52.36
CA LYS A 529 -30.51 -40.16 53.76
C LYS A 529 -31.71 -39.74 54.64
N LEU A 530 -32.42 -40.76 55.11
CA LEU A 530 -33.28 -40.76 56.30
C LEU A 530 -32.41 -41.09 57.53
N PHE A 531 -32.68 -40.39 58.64
CA PHE A 531 -32.47 -40.76 60.06
C PHE A 531 -31.07 -41.08 60.62
N SER A 532 -30.57 -40.27 61.57
CA SER A 532 -30.93 -40.31 63.01
C SER A 532 -29.80 -39.84 63.93
N CYS A 533 -30.21 -39.09 64.96
CA CYS A 533 -29.75 -39.11 66.35
C CYS A 533 -28.36 -38.59 66.81
N PHE A 534 -28.47 -37.57 67.67
CA PHE A 534 -27.77 -37.30 68.94
C PHE A 534 -26.35 -36.70 68.98
N ILE A 535 -26.31 -35.55 69.71
CA ILE A 535 -25.34 -35.09 70.76
C ILE A 535 -23.92 -34.75 70.26
N ARG A 536 -23.54 -33.47 70.18
CA ARG A 536 -23.07 -32.50 71.22
C ARG A 536 -21.59 -32.67 71.61
N HIS A 537 -20.90 -31.52 71.62
CA HIS A 537 -19.59 -31.19 72.20
C HIS A 537 -18.37 -31.80 71.51
N ASP A 538 -17.32 -31.06 71.18
CA ASP A 538 -16.93 -29.66 71.34
C ASP A 538 -16.07 -29.24 70.14
#